data_AF-A0A524NP81-F1
#
_entry.id   AF-A0A524NP81-F1
#
_cell.length_a   1.000
_cell.length_b   1.000
_cell.length_c   1.000
_cell.angle_alpha   90.00
_cell.angle_beta   90.00
_cell.angle_gamma   90.00
#
_symmetry.space_group_name_H-M   'P 1'
#
loop_
_entity.id
_entity.type
_entity.pdbx_description
1 polymer ?
#
loop_
_entity_poly.entity_id
_entity_poly.type
_entity_poly.pdbx_seq_one_letter_code
_entity_poly.pdbx_strand_id
1 'polypeptide(L)' 'MFLKILIIAIVLISLSMMGMMLNILVKKKGRFPEYRVGHNRAMRQKGISCVKHDEIHCHNKRLKESQGCSGC' A
#
# COMPACT_ATOMS: atom_id res chain seq x y z
N MET A 1 43.12 -15.40 -15.67
CA MET A 1 42.73 -14.86 -14.35
C MET A 1 41.42 -14.08 -14.40
N PHE A 2 41.25 -13.15 -15.34
CA PHE A 2 40.03 -12.36 -15.49
C PHE A 2 38.73 -13.17 -15.65
N LEU A 3 38.73 -14.19 -16.52
CA LEU A 3 37.53 -15.02 -16.77
C LEU A 3 37.02 -15.76 -15.53
N LYS A 4 37.94 -16.22 -14.65
CA LYS A 4 37.58 -16.85 -13.38
C LYS A 4 36.87 -15.89 -12.44
N ILE A 5 37.36 -14.65 -12.37
CA ILE A 5 36.80 -13.58 -11.53
C ILE A 5 35.41 -13.17 -12.05
N LEU A 6 35.26 -13.08 -13.38
CA LEU A 6 34.00 -12.73 -14.03
C LEU A 6 32.91 -13.78 -13.74
N ILE A 7 33.25 -15.07 -13.84
CA ILE A 7 32.31 -16.16 -13.53
C ILE A 7 31.89 -16.12 -12.05
N ILE A 8 32.83 -15.93 -11.12
CA ILE A 8 32.53 -15.82 -9.69
C ILE A 8 31.63 -14.62 -9.39
N ALA A 9 31.88 -13.48 -10.04
CA ALA A 9 31.05 -12.28 -9.88
C ALA A 9 29.60 -12.50 -10.36
N ILE A 10 29.42 -13.12 -11.53
CA ILE A 10 28.08 -13.43 -12.07
C ILE A 10 27.32 -14.36 -11.12
N VAL A 11 27.99 -15.38 -10.57
CA VAL A 11 27.37 -16.32 -9.63
C VAL A 11 26.92 -15.62 -8.34
N LEU A 12 27.72 -14.70 -7.80
CA LEU A 12 27.34 -13.92 -6.61
C LEU A 12 26.13 -13.01 -6.88
N ILE A 13 26.11 -12.35 -8.03
CA ILE A 13 24.99 -11.47 -8.41
C ILE A 13 23.71 -12.31 -8.63
N SER A 14 23.80 -13.44 -9.33
CA SER A 14 22.63 -14.29 -9.55
C SER A 14 22.09 -14.87 -8.24
N LEU A 15 22.96 -15.26 -7.30
CA LEU A 15 22.55 -15.76 -5.99
C LEU A 15 21.80 -14.69 -5.16
N SER A 16 22.28 -13.45 -5.19
CA SER A 16 21.65 -12.33 -4.47
C SER A 16 20.30 -11.95 -5.08
N MET A 17 20.19 -11.92 -6.42
CA MET A 17 18.91 -11.74 -7.11
C MET A 17 17.91 -12.87 -6.83
N MET A 18 18.36 -14.13 -6.82
CA MET A 18 17.51 -15.27 -6.43
C MET A 18 17.04 -15.15 -4.98
N GLY A 19 17.91 -14.77 -4.06
CA GLY A 19 17.53 -14.55 -2.66
C GLY A 19 16.46 -13.46 -2.51
N MET A 20 16.58 -12.37 -3.25
CA MET A 20 15.58 -11.29 -3.26
C MET A 20 14.25 -11.75 -3.89
N MET A 21 14.31 -12.53 -4.99
CA MET A 21 13.14 -13.12 -5.63
C MET A 21 12.39 -14.08 -4.70
N LEU A 22 13.11 -14.97 -4.03
CA LEU A 22 12.53 -15.89 -3.05
C LEU A 22 11.95 -15.13 -1.86
N ASN A 23 12.58 -14.05 -1.38
CA ASN A 23 12.02 -13.23 -0.31
C ASN A 23 10.68 -12.57 -0.70
N ILE A 24 10.55 -12.16 -1.97
CA ILE A 24 9.29 -11.62 -2.50
C ILE A 24 8.20 -12.71 -2.55
N LEU A 25 8.53 -13.94 -2.97
CA LEU A 25 7.59 -15.07 -2.99
C LEU A 25 7.23 -15.61 -1.59
N VAL A 26 8.21 -15.70 -0.70
CA VAL A 26 8.08 -16.27 0.65
C VAL A 26 7.42 -15.29 1.63
N LYS A 27 7.26 -14.01 1.26
CA LYS A 27 6.49 -13.04 2.05
C LYS A 27 5.06 -13.58 2.27
N LYS A 28 4.79 -13.98 3.52
CA LYS A 28 3.69 -14.82 4.06
C LYS A 28 2.25 -14.57 3.61
N LYS A 29 1.96 -13.62 2.72
CA LYS A 29 0.61 -13.44 2.17
C LYS A 29 0.54 -13.16 0.68
N GLY A 30 1.64 -13.08 -0.09
CA GLY A 30 1.69 -12.96 -1.56
C GLY A 30 0.88 -11.81 -2.19
N ARG A 31 0.06 -11.11 -1.40
CA ARG A 31 -0.77 -9.99 -1.75
C ARG A 31 0.00 -8.77 -1.31
N PHE A 32 0.28 -7.91 -2.27
CA PHE A 32 0.66 -6.55 -1.97
C PHE A 32 -0.40 -5.96 -1.03
N PRO A 33 0.02 -5.27 0.04
CA PRO A 33 -0.92 -4.68 0.99
C PRO A 33 -1.91 -3.79 0.25
N GLU A 34 -3.19 -3.87 0.62
CA GLU A 34 -4.25 -3.04 0.05
C GLU A 34 -3.90 -1.56 0.22
N TYR A 35 -3.53 -0.89 -0.88
CA TYR A 35 -3.14 0.53 -0.87
C TYR A 35 -4.35 1.47 -0.91
N ARG A 36 -5.55 0.94 -1.19
CA ARG A 36 -6.80 1.70 -1.09
C ARG A 36 -7.16 1.89 0.38
N VAL A 37 -6.97 3.11 0.88
CA VAL A 37 -7.24 3.49 2.27
C VAL A 37 -8.66 3.08 2.72
N GLY A 38 -9.68 3.28 1.87
CA GLY A 38 -11.07 2.98 2.20
C GLY A 38 -11.41 1.49 2.36
N HIS A 39 -10.69 0.58 1.69
CA HIS A 39 -10.96 -0.87 1.75
C HIS A 39 -9.97 -1.61 2.68
N ASN A 40 -8.87 -0.96 3.06
CA ASN A 40 -7.84 -1.58 3.87
C ASN A 40 -8.15 -1.55 5.38
N ARG A 41 -8.57 -2.70 5.93
CA ARG A 41 -8.84 -2.88 7.36
C ARG A 41 -7.64 -2.55 8.25
N ALA A 42 -6.41 -2.78 7.78
CA ALA A 42 -5.20 -2.50 8.55
C ALA A 42 -4.94 -0.98 8.72
N MET A 43 -5.32 -0.18 7.72
CA MET A 43 -5.25 1.29 7.80
C MET A 43 -6.37 1.85 8.67
N ARG A 44 -7.56 1.27 8.60
CA ARG A 44 -8.69 1.63 9.47
C ARG A 44 -8.41 1.38 10.95
N GLN A 45 -7.74 0.28 11.30
CA GLN A 45 -7.31 0.01 12.68
C GLN A 45 -6.30 1.05 13.20
N LYS A 46 -5.53 1.69 12.30
CA LYS A 46 -4.61 2.77 12.62
C LYS A 46 -5.27 4.15 12.62
N GLY A 47 -6.59 4.23 12.43
CA GLY A 47 -7.33 5.50 12.36
C GLY A 47 -7.14 6.27 11.05
N ILE A 48 -6.52 5.66 10.03
CA ILE A 48 -6.30 6.32 8.74
C ILE A 48 -7.54 6.09 7.86
N SER A 49 -8.30 7.16 7.64
CA SER A 49 -9.50 7.20 6.80
C SER A 49 -9.22 7.93 5.48
N CYS A 50 -10.09 7.72 4.48
CA CYS A 50 -10.02 8.46 3.24
C CYS A 50 -10.37 9.93 3.50
N VAL A 51 -9.48 10.85 3.13
CA VAL A 51 -9.71 12.31 3.22
C VAL A 51 -11.03 12.71 2.56
N LYS A 52 -11.36 12.08 1.42
CA LYS A 52 -12.63 12.29 0.72
C LYS A 52 -13.88 11.86 1.50
N HIS A 53 -13.74 10.87 2.37
CA HIS A 53 -14.85 10.47 3.23
C HIS A 53 -15.08 11.50 4.34
N ASP A 54 -13.99 11.99 4.94
CA ASP A 54 -14.02 13.02 5.97
C ASP A 54 -14.52 14.37 5.45
N GLU A 55 -14.12 14.79 4.24
CA GLU A 55 -14.59 16.03 3.62
C GLU A 55 -16.11 15.99 3.34
N ILE A 56 -16.62 14.87 2.82
CA ILE A 56 -18.06 14.67 2.58
C ILE A 56 -18.81 14.64 3.91
N HIS A 57 -18.26 14.00 4.95
CA HIS A 57 -18.89 13.97 6.27
C HIS A 57 -18.98 15.36 6.90
N CYS A 58 -17.91 16.15 6.83
CA CYS A 58 -17.90 17.54 7.29
C CYS A 58 -18.84 18.42 6.47
N HIS A 59 -18.86 18.27 5.15
CA HIS A 59 -19.78 19.00 4.28
C HIS A 59 -21.25 18.68 4.61
N ASN A 60 -21.61 17.40 4.74
CA ASN A 60 -22.96 16.98 5.10
C ASN A 60 -23.36 17.43 6.52
N LYS A 61 -22.44 17.45 7.48
CA LYS A 61 -22.68 18.03 8.81
C LYS A 61 -22.95 19.52 8.75
N ARG A 62 -22.15 20.26 7.97
CA ARG A 62 -22.34 21.71 7.74
C ARG A 62 -23.66 22.00 7.03
N LEU A 63 -24.05 21.18 6.06
CA LEU A 63 -25.37 21.29 5.41
C LEU A 63 -26.51 21.05 6.42
N LYS A 64 -26.40 20.02 7.28
CA LYS A 64 -27.39 19.76 8.35
C LYS A 64 -27.46 20.86 9.40
N GLU A 65 -26.35 21.52 9.71
CA GLU A 65 -26.31 22.62 10.68
C GLU A 65 -26.85 23.93 10.09
N SER A 66 -26.57 24.18 8.81
CA SER A 66 -26.95 25.42 8.12
C SER A 66 -28.42 25.44 7.69
N GLN A 67 -29.06 24.28 7.50
CA GLN A 67 -30.40 24.18 6.93
C GLN A 67 -31.12 22.90 7.44
N GLY A 68 -32.37 22.92 7.92
CA GLY A 68 -33.38 23.94 7.67
C GLY A 68 -33.65 24.14 6.17
N CYS A 69 -33.45 23.11 5.32
CA CYS A 69 -33.80 23.22 3.90
C CYS A 69 -34.72 22.12 3.43
N SER A 70 -35.96 22.57 3.23
CA SER A 70 -36.76 22.25 2.06
C SER A 70 -36.02 22.65 0.78
N GLY A 71 -35.84 21.70 -0.13
CA GLY A 71 -35.48 21.99 -1.51
C GLY A 71 -34.40 21.06 -2.08
N CYS A 72 -34.90 20.00 -2.75
CA CYS A 72 -34.20 18.99 -3.55
C CYS A 72 -33.47 17.88 -2.79
#